data_AF-A0A9Q3X534-F1
#
_entry.id   AF-A0A9Q3X534-F1
#
_cell.length_a   1.000
_cell.length_b   1.000
_cell.length_c   1.000
_cell.angle_alpha   90.00
_cell.angle_beta   90.00
_cell.angle_gamma   90.00
#
_symmetry.space_group_name_H-M   'P 1'
#
loop_
_entity.id
_entity.type
_entity.pdbx_description
1 polymer ?
#
loop_
_entity_poly.entity_id
_entity_poly.type
_entity_poly.pdbx_seq_one_letter_code
_entity_poly.pdbx_strand_id
1 'polypeptide(L)' 'MSDFQLVTRFEPAGDQPEAIRQMVEGIEAGLAHQTLLGVTGSGKTFSIANVIAQINRPTLVLAPNKTLAAQLYG' A
#
# COMPACT_ATOMS: atom_id res chain seq x y z
N MET A 1 -17.11 4.07 12.56
CA MET A 1 -16.55 3.29 11.44
C MET A 1 -15.39 2.50 12.00
N SER A 2 -15.22 1.24 11.61
CA SER A 2 -14.10 0.41 12.05
C SER A 2 -12.83 0.79 11.29
N ASP A 3 -11.72 0.97 12.00
CA ASP A 3 -10.42 1.23 11.40
C ASP A 3 -9.92 0.02 10.61
N PHE A 4 -9.16 0.25 9.54
CA PHE A 4 -8.48 -0.82 8.83
C PHE A 4 -7.42 -1.47 9.72
N GLN A 5 -7.56 -2.78 9.97
CA GLN A 5 -6.60 -3.57 10.74
C GLN A 5 -5.77 -4.45 9.80
N LEU A 6 -4.48 -4.14 9.67
CA LEU A 6 -3.55 -4.97 8.91
C LEU A 6 -3.09 -6.16 9.76
N VAL A 7 -3.51 -7.37 9.38
CA VAL A 7 -3.12 -8.62 10.06
C VAL A 7 -1.99 -9.29 9.29
N THR A 8 -0.84 -9.44 9.93
CA THR A 8 0.37 -10.02 9.32
C THR A 8 1.29 -10.59 10.40
N ARG A 9 2.16 -11.53 10.01
CA ARG A 9 3.28 -12.01 10.85
C ARG A 9 4.60 -11.29 10.55
N PHE A 10 4.59 -10.41 9.55
CA PHE A 10 5.77 -9.72 9.04
C PHE A 10 5.71 -8.25 9.40
N GLU A 11 6.86 -7.68 9.71
CA GLU A 11 7.04 -6.24 9.85
C GLU A 11 7.64 -5.67 8.54
N PRO A 12 7.37 -4.40 8.20
CA PRO A 12 8.03 -3.74 7.08
C PRO A 12 9.55 -3.80 7.23
N ALA A 13 10.24 -4.18 6.16
CA ALA A 13 11.70 -4.37 6.16
C ALA A 13 12.36 -3.79 4.91
N GLY A 14 13.68 -3.62 4.95
CA GLY A 14 14.44 -2.99 3.87
C GLY A 14 13.98 -1.55 3.64
N ASP A 15 13.69 -1.19 2.38
CA ASP A 15 13.22 0.16 2.00
C ASP A 15 11.72 0.37 2.24
N GLN A 16 10.97 -0.66 2.64
CA GLN A 16 9.53 -0.56 2.84
C GLN A 16 9.11 0.49 3.87
N PRO A 17 9.74 0.61 5.06
CA PRO A 17 9.33 1.60 6.06
C PRO A 17 9.40 3.03 5.53
N GLU A 18 10.47 3.37 4.83
CA GLU A 18 10.66 4.70 4.26
C GLU A 18 9.69 4.96 3.11
N ALA A 19 9.48 3.98 2.22
CA ALA A 19 8.50 4.10 1.14
C ALA A 19 7.07 4.29 1.68
N ILE A 20 6.70 3.59 2.76
CA ILE A 20 5.40 3.76 3.42
C ILE A 20 5.29 5.17 3.98
N ARG A 21 6.31 5.64 4.72
CA ARG A 21 6.34 6.98 5.32
C ARG A 21 6.13 8.07 4.26
N GLN A 22 6.92 8.04 3.17
CA GLN A 22 6.84 9.03 2.10
C GLN A 22 5.46 9.05 1.43
N MET A 23 4.87 7.88 1.17
CA MET A 23 3.56 7.78 0.54
C MET A 23 2.45 8.34 1.44
N VAL A 24 2.51 8.06 2.75
CA VAL A 24 1.55 8.60 3.74
C VAL A 24 1.68 10.12 3.82
N GLU A 25 2.89 10.65 4.01
CA GLU A 25 3.15 12.09 4.07
C GLU A 25 2.68 12.80 2.81
N GLY A 26 2.90 12.22 1.63
CA GLY A 26 2.43 12.79 0.37
C GLY A 26 0.90 12.84 0.28
N ILE A 27 0.19 11.82 0.79
CA ILE A 27 -1.28 11.82 0.83
C ILE A 27 -1.79 12.89 1.80
N GLU A 28 -1.18 13.01 2.97
CA GLU A 28 -1.55 14.01 3.99
C GLU A 28 -1.24 15.45 3.54
N ALA A 29 -0.15 15.64 2.78
CA ALA A 29 0.19 16.91 2.15
C ALA A 29 -0.72 17.28 0.97
N GLY A 30 -1.67 16.40 0.59
CA GLY A 30 -2.62 16.66 -0.49
C GLY A 30 -2.06 16.47 -1.89
N LEU A 31 -0.97 15.71 -2.06
CA LEU A 31 -0.44 15.38 -3.39
C LEU A 31 -1.47 14.54 -4.16
N ALA A 32 -1.85 15.01 -5.34
CA ALA A 32 -2.80 14.32 -6.20
C ALA A 32 -2.23 13.04 -6.83
N HIS A 33 -0.91 13.00 -7.08
CA HIS A 33 -0.25 11.92 -7.79
C HIS A 33 1.06 11.55 -7.10
N GLN A 34 1.28 10.25 -6.92
CA GLN A 34 2.49 9.67 -6.35
C GLN A 34 2.81 8.35 -7.05
N THR A 35 4.08 7.98 -7.12
CA THR A 35 4.54 6.75 -7.77
C THR A 35 5.45 5.97 -6.83
N LEU A 36 5.05 4.74 -6.48
CA LEU A 36 5.89 3.80 -5.75
C LEU A 36 6.79 3.03 -6.72
N LEU A 37 8.06 3.44 -6.85
CA LEU A 37 9.06 2.74 -7.65
C LEU A 37 9.66 1.58 -6.85
N GLY A 38 9.17 0.36 -7.06
CA GLY A 38 9.68 -0.84 -6.40
C GLY A 38 10.02 -1.95 -7.39
N VAL A 39 11.16 -2.62 -7.19
CA VAL A 39 11.57 -3.78 -7.98
C VAL A 39 10.60 -4.97 -7.83
N THR A 40 10.68 -5.94 -8.72
CA THR A 40 9.89 -7.18 -8.60
C THR A 40 10.31 -7.93 -7.34
N GLY A 41 9.34 -8.45 -6.57
CA GLY A 41 9.61 -9.18 -5.33
C GLY A 41 9.81 -8.32 -4.07
N SER A 42 9.82 -6.99 -4.16
CA SER A 42 10.05 -6.10 -3.00
C SER A 42 8.86 -5.99 -2.03
N GLY A 43 7.75 -6.71 -2.27
CA GLY A 43 6.57 -6.65 -1.40
C GLY A 43 5.70 -5.41 -1.56
N LYS A 44 5.58 -4.84 -2.78
CA LYS A 44 4.77 -3.64 -3.04
C LYS A 44 3.33 -3.71 -2.49
N THR A 45 2.67 -4.86 -2.61
CA THR A 45 1.32 -5.06 -2.05
C THR A 45 1.30 -4.83 -0.53
N PHE A 46 2.30 -5.34 0.18
CA PHE A 46 2.42 -5.18 1.62
C PHE A 46 2.71 -3.72 2.02
N SER A 47 3.56 -3.02 1.26
CA SER A 47 3.78 -1.59 1.46
C SER A 47 2.49 -0.78 1.27
N ILE A 48 1.74 -1.02 0.19
CA ILE A 48 0.46 -0.33 -0.05
C ILE A 48 -0.59 -0.68 1.01
N ALA A 49 -0.62 -1.92 1.50
CA ALA A 49 -1.53 -2.30 2.60
C ALA A 49 -1.23 -1.54 3.90
N ASN A 50 0.06 -1.32 4.23
CA ASN A 50 0.45 -0.48 5.36
C ASN A 50 0.03 0.98 5.16
N VAL A 51 0.20 1.53 3.95
CA VAL A 51 -0.26 2.90 3.63
C VAL A 51 -1.77 3.00 3.84
N ILE A 52 -2.57 2.07 3.28
CA ILE A 52 -4.03 2.05 3.41
C ILE A 52 -4.46 1.99 4.88
N ALA A 53 -3.80 1.14 5.68
CA ALA A 53 -4.09 1.00 7.11
C ALA A 53 -3.81 2.30 7.89
N GLN A 54 -2.71 3.00 7.58
CA GLN A 54 -2.34 4.25 8.24
C GLN A 54 -3.24 5.43 7.86
N ILE A 55 -3.56 5.60 6.56
CA ILE A 55 -4.42 6.71 6.12
C ILE A 55 -5.90 6.48 6.47
N ASN A 56 -6.29 5.23 6.73
CA ASN A 56 -7.63 4.81 7.09
C ASN A 56 -8.75 5.32 6.16
N ARG A 57 -8.54 5.23 4.83
CA ARG A 57 -9.45 5.72 3.80
C ARG A 57 -9.93 4.61 2.86
N PRO A 58 -11.22 4.59 2.47
CA PRO A 58 -11.69 3.70 1.42
C PRO A 58 -10.83 3.86 0.16
N THR A 59 -10.31 2.75 -0.36
CA THR A 59 -9.31 2.74 -1.43
C THR A 59 -9.77 1.83 -2.57
N LEU A 60 -9.64 2.31 -3.81
CA LEU A 60 -9.89 1.53 -5.02
C LEU A 60 -8.56 1.08 -5.63
N VAL A 61 -8.38 -0.23 -5.80
CA VAL A 61 -7.20 -0.80 -6.47
C VAL A 61 -7.59 -1.24 -7.87
N LEU A 62 -6.93 -0.67 -8.89
CA LEU A 62 -7.13 -1.01 -10.28
C LEU A 62 -6.00 -1.92 -10.77
N ALA A 63 -6.37 -3.07 -11.33
CA ALA A 63 -5.44 -4.02 -11.92
C ALA A 63 -5.66 -4.11 -13.44
N PRO A 64 -4.60 -4.34 -14.23
CA PRO A 64 -4.71 -4.31 -15.70
C PRO A 64 -5.36 -5.57 -16.28
N ASN A 65 -5.54 -6.63 -15.48
CA ASN A 65 -6.23 -7.84 -15.89
C ASN A 65 -6.87 -8.57 -14.71
N LYS A 66 -7.74 -9.54 -15.04
CA LYS A 66 -8.51 -10.32 -14.06
C LYS A 66 -7.63 -11.21 -13.19
N THR A 67 -6.53 -11.74 -13.72
CA THR A 67 -5.61 -12.60 -12.97
C THR A 67 -4.93 -11.83 -11.84
N LEU A 68 -4.39 -10.64 -12.13
CA LEU A 68 -3.78 -9.79 -11.13
C LEU A 68 -4.81 -9.25 -10.13
N ALA A 69 -6.02 -8.93 -10.60
CA ALA A 69 -7.12 -8.55 -9.71
C ALA A 69 -7.42 -9.66 -8.70
N ALA A 70 -7.52 -10.91 -9.15
CA ALA A 70 -7.74 -12.06 -8.28
C ALA A 70 -6.57 -12.28 -7.30
N GLN A 71 -5.31 -12.11 -7.75
CA GLN A 71 -4.13 -12.23 -6.89
C GLN A 71 -4.04 -11.15 -5.80
N LEU A 72 -4.58 -9.95 -6.06
CA LEU A 72 -4.63 -8.87 -5.07
C LEU A 72 -5.80 -9.01 -4.09
N TYR A 73 -6.84 -9.76 -4.48
CA TYR A 73 -8.03 -9.99 -3.66
C TYR A 73 -7.91 -11.21 -2.74
N GLY A 74 -7.30 -12.28 -3.24
CA GLY A 74 -7.24 -13.60 -2.59
C GLY A 74 -6.24 -13.73 -1.45
#